data_AF-A0A7I0J544-F1
#
_entry.id   AF-A0A7I0J544-F1
#
_cell.length_a   1.000
_cell.length_b   1.000
_cell.length_c   1.000
_cell.angle_alpha   90.00
_cell.angle_beta   90.00
_cell.angle_gamma   90.00
#
_symmetry.space_group_name_H-M   'P 1'
#
loop_
_entity.id
_entity.type
_entity.pdbx_description
1 polymer ?
#
loop_
_entity_poly.entity_id
_entity_poly.type
_entity_poly.pdbx_seq_one_letter_code
_entity_poly.pdbx_strand_id
1 'polypeptide(L)'
;GGLMIPQMKARGYGIDYAVNITSVGAIIALLIPPSHNMIIYSISAGGRISIADLFTAGVLPGLLLALSLMITAYWVASRRGYPTEPFAGFGRALQLLVAAIPGLILIAIIFGGV
;
A
#
# COMPACT_ATOMS: atom_id res chain seq x y z
N GLY A 1 2.02 12.42 -1.69
CA GLY A 1 1.46 13.58 -0.96
C GLY A 1 0.68 14.53 -1.85
N GLY A 2 1.28 15.01 -2.95
CA GLY A 2 0.73 16.10 -3.76
C GLY A 2 -0.66 15.90 -4.38
N LEU A 3 -1.10 14.66 -4.59
CA LEU A 3 -2.46 14.37 -5.07
C LEU A 3 -3.44 14.06 -3.91
N MET A 4 -3.08 13.12 -3.04
CA MET A 4 -3.97 12.65 -1.98
C MET A 4 -4.30 13.71 -0.93
N ILE A 5 -3.30 14.44 -0.42
CA ILE A 5 -3.51 15.38 0.70
C ILE A 5 -4.45 16.52 0.30
N PRO A 6 -4.28 17.20 -0.87
CA PRO A 6 -5.23 18.21 -1.32
C PRO A 6 -6.64 17.66 -1.53
N GLN A 7 -6.78 16.45 -2.08
CA GLN A 7 -8.10 15.83 -2.28
C GLN A 7 -8.79 15.50 -0.96
N MET A 8 -8.06 14.94 0.02
CA MET A 8 -8.61 14.67 1.35
C MET A 8 -9.06 15.96 2.04
N LYS A 9 -8.25 17.03 1.96
CA LYS A 9 -8.61 18.35 2.49
C LYS A 9 -9.88 18.90 1.82
N ALA A 10 -9.99 18.81 0.49
CA ALA A 10 -11.17 19.24 -0.25
C ALA A 10 -12.45 18.47 0.14
N ARG A 11 -12.29 17.21 0.57
CA ARG A 11 -13.37 16.36 1.10
C ARG A 11 -13.63 16.56 2.60
N GLY A 12 -13.01 17.54 3.25
CA GLY A 12 -13.26 17.85 4.67
C GLY A 12 -12.46 17.04 5.68
N TYR A 13 -11.43 16.30 5.25
CA TYR A 13 -10.53 15.60 6.16
C TYR A 13 -9.52 16.58 6.79
N GLY A 14 -9.14 16.32 8.04
CA GLY A 14 -8.08 17.07 8.72
C GLY A 14 -6.74 16.91 8.01
N ILE A 15 -5.98 18.01 7.89
CA ILE A 15 -4.64 17.98 7.27
C ILE A 15 -3.70 17.05 8.04
N ASP A 16 -3.78 17.06 9.37
CA ASP A 16 -3.01 16.17 10.25
C ASP A 16 -3.27 14.69 9.93
N TYR A 17 -4.53 14.31 9.74
CA TYR A 17 -4.91 12.95 9.37
C TYR A 17 -4.42 12.57 7.96
N ALA A 18 -4.62 13.48 6.99
CA ALA A 18 -4.20 13.25 5.61
C ALA A 18 -2.68 13.10 5.48
N VAL A 19 -1.90 13.91 6.21
CA VAL A 19 -0.44 13.80 6.26
C VAL A 19 -0.03 12.48 6.93
N ASN A 20 -0.63 12.14 8.08
CA ASN A 20 -0.26 10.94 8.82
C ASN A 20 -0.48 9.67 7.99
N ILE A 21 -1.69 9.47 7.45
CA ILE A 21 -2.01 8.25 6.69
C ILE A 21 -1.18 8.13 5.41
N THR A 22 -0.91 9.26 4.73
CA THR A 22 -0.10 9.28 3.51
C THR A 22 1.36 8.94 3.82
N SER A 23 1.93 9.52 4.87
CA SER A 23 3.32 9.29 5.26
C SER A 23 3.54 7.86 5.75
N VAL A 24 2.67 7.35 6.63
CA VAL A 24 2.80 5.98 7.14
C VAL A 24 2.56 4.96 6.03
N GLY A 25 1.57 5.18 5.17
CA GLY A 25 1.31 4.31 4.02
C GLY A 25 2.51 4.22 3.06
N ALA A 26 3.21 5.32 2.83
CA ALA A 26 4.41 5.34 1.99
C ALA A 26 5.57 4.52 2.59
N ILE A 27 5.71 4.50 3.92
CA ILE A 27 6.73 3.69 4.61
C ILE A 27 6.41 2.20 4.46
N ILE A 28 5.14 1.81 4.61
CA ILE A 28 4.70 0.41 4.45
C ILE A 28 4.98 -0.10 3.03
N ALA A 29 4.83 0.76 2.02
CA ALA A 29 5.13 0.40 0.63
C ALA A 29 6.59 -0.04 0.41
N LEU A 30 7.52 0.34 1.29
CA LEU A 30 8.92 -0.10 1.21
C LEU A 30 9.11 -1.57 1.60
N LEU A 31 8.15 -2.18 2.31
CA LEU A 31 8.18 -3.58 2.75
C LEU A 31 7.41 -4.52 1.83
N ILE A 32 6.47 -3.99 1.05
CA ILE A 32 5.68 -4.77 0.10
C ILE A 32 6.55 -5.02 -1.14
N PRO A 33 6.77 -6.28 -1.55
CA PRO A 33 7.53 -6.56 -2.76
C PRO A 33 6.77 -6.12 -4.03
N PRO A 34 7.49 -5.69 -5.08
CA PRO A 34 8.95 -5.56 -5.17
C PRO A 34 9.46 -4.25 -4.59
N SER A 35 10.54 -4.32 -3.80
CA SER A 35 11.13 -3.14 -3.13
C SER A 35 12.59 -2.96 -3.51
N HIS A 36 12.93 -1.75 -3.95
CA HIS A 36 14.30 -1.35 -4.29
C HIS A 36 15.28 -1.57 -3.12
N ASN A 37 14.85 -1.31 -1.89
CA ASN A 37 15.67 -1.45 -0.69
C ASN A 37 16.10 -2.91 -0.46
N MET A 38 15.20 -3.86 -0.75
CA MET A 38 15.48 -5.29 -0.57
C MET A 38 16.49 -5.80 -1.62
N ILE A 39 16.44 -5.24 -2.83
CA ILE A 39 17.42 -5.53 -3.89
C ILE A 39 18.80 -5.03 -3.48
N ILE A 40 18.91 -3.78 -3.00
CA ILE A 40 20.18 -3.25 -2.51
C ILE A 40 20.71 -4.11 -1.35
N TYR A 41 19.86 -4.50 -0.41
CA TYR A 41 20.26 -5.33 0.71
C TYR A 41 20.85 -6.68 0.27
N SER A 42 20.20 -7.38 -0.67
CA SER A 42 20.72 -8.63 -1.24
C SER A 42 22.11 -8.43 -1.87
N ILE A 43 22.29 -7.37 -2.66
CA ILE A 43 23.56 -7.05 -3.32
C ILE A 43 24.64 -6.71 -2.29
N SER A 44 24.33 -5.87 -1.30
CA SER A 44 25.26 -5.47 -0.22
C SER A 44 25.63 -6.64 0.69
N ALA A 45 24.76 -7.64 0.84
CA ALA A 45 25.07 -8.91 1.52
C ALA A 45 25.94 -9.87 0.68
N GLY A 46 26.54 -9.38 -0.42
CA GLY A 46 27.39 -10.15 -1.33
C GLY A 46 26.60 -11.06 -2.26
N GLY A 47 25.31 -10.77 -2.50
CA GLY A 47 24.43 -11.56 -3.37
C GLY A 47 24.09 -12.95 -2.82
N ARG A 48 24.42 -13.22 -1.55
CA ARG A 48 24.20 -14.54 -0.92
C ARG A 48 22.75 -14.79 -0.52
N ILE A 49 21.98 -13.72 -0.37
CA ILE A 49 20.57 -13.81 0.03
C ILE A 49 19.72 -13.68 -1.23
N SER A 50 18.90 -14.70 -1.50
CA SER A 50 17.97 -14.71 -2.61
C SER A 50 16.99 -13.53 -2.53
N ILE A 51 16.79 -12.85 -3.66
CA ILE A 51 15.81 -11.75 -3.77
C ILE A 51 14.39 -12.31 -3.59
N ALA A 52 14.11 -13.50 -4.12
CA ALA A 52 12.82 -14.17 -3.97
C ALA A 52 12.52 -14.51 -2.49
N ASP A 53 13.52 -14.95 -1.72
CA ASP A 53 13.37 -15.23 -0.29
C ASP A 53 13.12 -13.95 0.50
N LEU A 54 13.84 -12.88 0.18
CA LEU A 54 13.59 -11.57 0.79
C LEU A 54 12.17 -11.10 0.49
N PHE A 55 11.75 -11.14 -0.78
CA PHE A 55 10.41 -10.71 -1.18
C PHE A 55 9.34 -11.48 -0.44
N THR A 56 9.40 -12.81 -0.44
CA THR A 56 8.42 -13.64 0.30
C THR A 56 8.45 -13.36 1.80
N ALA A 57 9.62 -13.16 2.41
CA ALA A 57 9.75 -12.78 3.81
C ALA A 57 9.14 -11.40 4.13
N GLY A 58 9.14 -10.47 3.17
CA GLY A 58 8.54 -9.13 3.31
C GLY A 58 7.01 -9.10 3.24
N VAL A 59 6.37 -10.10 2.62
CA VAL A 59 4.91 -10.14 2.44
C VAL A 59 4.17 -10.13 3.78
N LEU A 60 4.53 -11.04 4.69
CA LEU A 60 3.86 -11.17 5.98
C LEU A 60 3.95 -9.88 6.83
N PRO A 61 5.13 -9.29 7.10
CA PRO A 61 5.22 -8.04 7.86
C PRO A 61 4.57 -6.87 7.13
N GLY A 62 4.68 -6.79 5.79
CA GLY A 62 4.01 -5.77 5.00
C GLY A 62 2.48 -5.80 5.16
N LEU A 63 1.88 -6.99 5.07
CA LEU A 63 0.44 -7.19 5.27
C LEU A 63 0.01 -6.88 6.70
N LEU A 64 0.79 -7.27 7.71
CA LEU A 64 0.49 -6.98 9.11
C LEU A 64 0.47 -5.47 9.38
N LEU A 65 1.45 -4.72 8.85
CA LEU A 65 1.50 -3.27 8.99
C LEU A 65 0.38 -2.59 8.21
N ALA A 66 0.09 -3.06 7.00
CA ALA A 66 -1.03 -2.56 6.19
C ALA A 66 -2.36 -2.76 6.92
N LEU A 67 -2.59 -3.94 7.50
CA LEU A 67 -3.78 -4.24 8.28
C LEU A 67 -3.87 -3.37 9.54
N SER A 68 -2.75 -3.20 10.25
CA SER A 68 -2.67 -2.34 11.43
C SER A 68 -3.00 -0.89 11.08
N LEU A 69 -2.48 -0.37 9.96
CA LEU A 69 -2.80 0.96 9.46
C LEU A 69 -4.28 1.06 9.07
N MET A 70 -4.83 0.07 8.37
CA MET A 70 -6.26 0.08 7.98
C MET A 70 -7.18 0.14 9.20
N ILE A 71 -6.91 -0.70 10.21
CA ILE A 71 -7.71 -0.74 11.44
C ILE A 71 -7.62 0.60 12.18
N THR A 72 -6.41 1.12 12.37
CA THR A 72 -6.20 2.38 13.11
C THR A 72 -6.76 3.58 12.36
N ALA A 73 -6.56 3.66 11.05
CA ALA A 73 -7.14 4.69 10.18
C ALA A 73 -8.66 4.69 10.24
N TYR A 74 -9.28 3.51 10.09
CA TYR A 74 -10.73 3.36 10.18
C TYR A 74 -11.26 3.82 11.54
N TRP A 75 -10.64 3.36 12.63
CA TRP A 75 -11.05 3.73 13.98
C TRP A 75 -10.96 5.24 14.24
N VAL A 76 -9.86 5.88 13.83
CA VAL A 76 -9.69 7.34 13.95
C VAL A 76 -10.70 8.08 13.08
N ALA A 77 -10.92 7.64 11.84
CA ALA A 77 -11.86 8.27 10.92
C ALA A 77 -13.30 8.19 11.42
N SER A 78 -13.73 7.04 11.96
CA SER A 78 -15.04 6.87 12.59
C SER A 78 -15.20 7.76 13.82
N ARG A 79 -14.16 7.86 14.68
CA ARG A 79 -14.20 8.73 15.87
C ARG A 79 -14.26 10.22 15.53
N ARG A 80 -13.59 10.64 14.45
CA ARG A 80 -13.59 12.03 13.98
C ARG A 80 -14.77 12.37 13.07
N GLY A 81 -15.62 11.40 12.74
CA GLY A 81 -16.81 11.60 11.92
C GLY A 81 -16.50 12.08 10.50
N TYR A 82 -15.42 11.60 9.89
CA TYR A 82 -15.08 12.02 8.52
C TYR A 82 -16.14 11.56 7.50
N PRO A 83 -16.38 12.35 6.44
CA PRO A 83 -17.41 12.04 5.46
C PRO A 83 -17.06 10.80 4.63
N THR A 84 -18.05 9.91 4.49
CA THR A 84 -17.95 8.68 3.68
C THR A 84 -18.79 8.79 2.42
N GLU A 85 -18.29 8.30 1.30
CA GLU A 85 -19.06 8.19 0.05
C GLU A 85 -19.90 6.90 0.03
N PRO A 86 -21.08 6.91 -0.60
CA PRO A 86 -21.88 5.71 -0.78
C PRO A 86 -21.11 4.68 -1.62
N PHE A 87 -21.24 3.41 -1.26
CA PHE A 87 -20.59 2.31 -1.97
C PHE A 87 -21.08 2.26 -3.43
N ALA A 88 -20.15 2.37 -4.38
CA ALA A 88 -20.44 2.42 -5.82
C ALA A 88 -21.01 1.11 -6.42
N GLY A 89 -21.16 0.05 -5.61
CA GLY A 89 -21.73 -1.23 -6.00
C GLY A 89 -20.70 -2.27 -6.47
N PHE A 90 -21.05 -3.55 -6.33
CA PHE A 90 -20.18 -4.67 -6.70
C PHE A 90 -19.82 -4.70 -8.19
N GLY A 91 -20.72 -4.26 -9.07
CA GLY A 91 -20.43 -4.15 -10.51
C GLY A 91 -19.28 -3.18 -10.80
N ARG A 92 -19.26 -2.03 -10.12
CA ARG A 92 -18.16 -1.06 -10.27
C ARG A 92 -16.87 -1.57 -9.65
N ALA A 93 -16.95 -2.25 -8.50
CA ALA A 93 -15.79 -2.90 -7.89
C ALA A 93 -15.16 -3.94 -8.82
N LEU A 94 -15.96 -4.77 -9.49
CA LEU A 94 -15.48 -5.77 -10.44
C LEU A 94 -14.82 -5.12 -11.66
N GLN A 95 -15.42 -4.05 -12.22
CA GLN A 95 -14.81 -3.29 -13.31
C GLN A 95 -13.44 -2.72 -12.93
N LEU A 96 -13.32 -2.16 -11.71
CA LEU A 96 -12.05 -1.63 -11.21
C LEU A 96 -11.02 -2.74 -11.00
N LEU A 97 -11.44 -3.90 -10.52
CA LEU A 97 -10.58 -5.07 -10.34
C LEU A 97 -10.06 -5.59 -11.69
N VAL A 98 -10.92 -5.67 -12.72
CA VAL A 98 -10.52 -6.03 -14.08
C VAL A 98 -9.57 -4.99 -14.68
N ALA A 99 -9.85 -3.69 -14.46
CA ALA A 99 -8.96 -2.62 -14.91
C ALA A 99 -7.58 -2.65 -14.23
N ALA A 100 -7.48 -3.24 -13.03
CA ALA A 100 -6.22 -3.41 -12.31
C ALA A 100 -5.39 -4.62 -12.77
N ILE A 101 -5.96 -5.52 -13.60
CA ILE A 101 -5.27 -6.74 -14.08
C ILE A 101 -3.88 -6.46 -14.68
N PRO A 102 -3.68 -5.47 -15.56
CA PRO A 102 -2.35 -5.21 -16.12
C PRO A 102 -1.29 -4.90 -15.05
N GLY A 103 -1.69 -4.19 -13.98
CA GLY A 103 -0.83 -3.91 -12.84
C GLY A 103 -0.54 -5.16 -12.01
N LEU A 104 -1.52 -6.05 -11.83
CA LEU A 104 -1.33 -7.33 -11.14
C LEU A 104 -0.41 -8.29 -11.92
N ILE A 105 -0.51 -8.29 -13.26
CA ILE A 105 0.38 -9.06 -14.13
C ILE A 105 1.83 -8.64 -13.92
N LEU A 106 2.10 -7.34 -13.76
CA LEU A 106 3.46 -6.85 -13.49
C LEU A 106 4.04 -7.48 -12.21
N ILE A 107 3.24 -7.64 -11.16
CA ILE A 107 3.67 -8.31 -9.92
C ILE A 107 4.05 -9.76 -10.22
N ALA A 108 3.22 -10.49 -10.97
CA ALA A 108 3.50 -11.88 -11.34
C ALA A 108 4.77 -12.02 -12.19
N ILE A 109 5.00 -11.10 -13.13
CA ILE A 109 6.23 -11.08 -13.95
C ILE A 109 7.46 -10.87 -13.07
N ILE A 110 7.40 -9.96 -12.10
CA ILE A 110 8.54 -9.68 -11.22
C ILE A 110 8.86 -10.92 -10.39
N PHE A 111 7.86 -11.52 -9.72
CA PHE A 111 8.07 -12.74 -8.93
C PHE A 111 8.45 -13.97 -9.76
N GLY A 112 8.03 -14.04 -11.03
CA GLY A 112 8.42 -15.13 -11.94
C GLY A 112 9.79 -14.94 -12.59
N GLY A 113 10.36 -13.73 -12.53
CA GLY A 113 11.64 -13.38 -13.15
C GLY A 113 12.84 -13.34 -12.19
N VAL A 114 12.61 -13.21 -10.88
CA VAL A 114 13.63 -13.42 -9.81
C VAL A 114 13.64 -14.86 -9.32
#